data_AF-A0A5C7R4W8-F1
#
_entry.id   AF-A0A5C7R4W8-F1
#
_cell.length_a   1.000
_cell.length_b   1.000
_cell.length_c   1.000
_cell.angle_alpha   90.00
_cell.angle_beta   90.00
_cell.angle_gamma   90.00
#
_symmetry.space_group_name_H-M   'P 1'
#
loop_
_entity.id
_entity.type
_entity.pdbx_description
1 polymer ?
#
loop_
_entity_poly.entity_id
_entity_poly.type
_entity_poly.pdbx_seq_one_letter_code
_entity_poly.pdbx_strand_id
1 'polypeptide(L)'
;MSYRALDAGALVATCTRLTARIGERFPSSGLSKVARELLGVARETTDRIEQIRRPRTAIRIGVGLLIMLMLAMVFGLAASLPTGSTQITWFDLLQAAESAINDVVFLG
;
A
#
# COMPACT_ATOMS: atom_id res chain seq x y z
N MET A 1 4.01 -21.87 2.42
CA MET A 1 5.23 -21.22 1.92
C MET A 1 4.88 -20.47 0.65
N SER A 2 4.86 -19.14 0.68
CA SER A 2 4.55 -18.33 -0.50
C SER A 2 5.84 -18.05 -1.26
N TYR A 3 6.04 -18.72 -2.41
CA TYR A 3 7.15 -18.46 -3.33
C TYR A 3 7.10 -17.06 -3.98
N ARG A 4 6.09 -16.26 -3.65
CA ARG A 4 5.87 -14.90 -4.19
C ARG A 4 6.60 -13.78 -3.43
N ALA A 5 7.18 -14.07 -2.27
CA ALA A 5 7.94 -13.10 -1.51
C ALA A 5 9.44 -13.37 -1.71
N LEU A 6 10.00 -12.83 -2.79
CA LEU A 6 11.44 -12.84 -3.01
C LEU A 6 12.06 -11.86 -2.00
N ASP A 7 12.92 -12.37 -1.11
CA ASP A 7 13.66 -11.53 -0.17
C ASP A 7 14.68 -10.70 -0.96
N ALA A 8 14.45 -9.38 -0.99
CA ALA A 8 15.25 -8.46 -1.76
C ALA A 8 16.70 -8.39 -1.24
N GLY A 9 16.90 -8.55 0.07
CA GLY A 9 18.23 -8.64 0.68
C GLY A 9 18.99 -9.89 0.23
N ALA A 10 18.31 -11.04 0.20
CA ALA A 10 18.89 -12.30 -0.29
C ALA A 10 19.24 -12.23 -1.79
N LEU A 11 18.44 -11.52 -2.59
CA LEU A 11 18.68 -11.31 -4.02
C LEU A 11 19.93 -10.47 -4.25
N VAL A 12 20.04 -9.30 -3.59
CA VAL A 12 21.21 -8.42 -3.70
C VAL A 12 22.49 -9.12 -3.22
N ALA A 13 22.43 -9.90 -2.14
CA ALA A 13 23.56 -10.69 -1.65
C ALA A 13 24.04 -11.72 -2.69
N THR A 14 23.11 -12.40 -3.33
CA THR A 14 23.42 -13.41 -4.36
C THR A 14 24.04 -12.77 -5.60
N CYS A 15 23.46 -11.67 -6.10
CA CYS A 15 24.02 -10.90 -7.21
C CYS A 15 25.43 -10.39 -6.87
N THR A 16 25.65 -9.86 -5.66
CA THR A 16 26.97 -9.38 -5.23
C THR A 16 28.02 -10.48 -5.29
N ARG A 17 27.68 -11.68 -4.78
CA ARG A 17 28.59 -12.83 -4.76
C ARG A 17 28.90 -13.35 -6.16
N LEU A 18 27.92 -13.36 -7.06
CA LEU A 18 28.10 -13.72 -8.46
C LEU A 18 29.02 -12.73 -9.18
N THR A 19 28.78 -11.42 -9.01
CA THR A 19 29.59 -10.38 -9.63
C THR A 19 31.05 -10.41 -9.16
N ALA A 20 31.29 -10.66 -7.86
CA ALA A 20 32.64 -10.84 -7.31
C ALA A 20 33.36 -12.03 -7.95
N ARG A 21 32.71 -13.20 -8.01
CA ARG A 21 33.28 -14.41 -8.62
C ARG A 21 33.58 -14.26 -10.11
N ILE A 22 32.69 -13.59 -10.84
CA ILE A 22 32.89 -13.30 -12.27
C ILE A 22 34.06 -12.33 -12.45
N GLY A 23 34.19 -11.33 -11.59
CA GLY A 23 35.31 -10.37 -11.60
C GLY A 23 36.66 -11.02 -11.32
N GLU A 24 36.71 -11.95 -10.37
CA GLU A 24 37.93 -12.71 -10.03
C GLU A 24 38.36 -13.66 -11.16
N ARG A 25 37.40 -14.31 -11.83
CA ARG A 25 37.68 -15.37 -12.81
C ARG A 25 37.77 -14.88 -14.25
N PHE A 26 37.10 -13.77 -14.57
CA PHE A 26 37.08 -13.15 -15.89
C PHE A 26 37.25 -11.64 -15.80
N PRO A 27 38.44 -11.16 -15.36
CA PRO A 27 38.70 -9.74 -15.19
C PRO A 27 38.54 -8.99 -16.50
N SER A 28 37.90 -7.81 -16.45
CA SER A 28 37.69 -6.91 -17.60
C SER A 28 36.92 -7.50 -18.81
N SER A 29 36.32 -8.68 -18.67
CA SER A 29 35.45 -9.27 -19.68
C SER A 29 34.11 -8.53 -19.80
N GLY A 30 33.45 -8.64 -20.96
CA GLY A 30 32.09 -8.14 -21.14
C GLY A 30 31.11 -8.72 -20.11
N LEU A 31 31.34 -9.97 -19.68
CA LEU A 31 30.57 -10.64 -18.64
C LEU A 31 30.70 -9.96 -17.27
N SER A 32 31.89 -9.47 -16.92
CA SER A 32 32.11 -8.70 -15.68
C SER A 32 31.40 -7.34 -15.71
N LYS A 33 31.26 -6.70 -16.88
CA LYS A 33 30.46 -5.48 -17.02
C LYS A 33 28.96 -5.77 -16.84
N VAL A 34 28.43 -6.78 -17.53
CA VAL A 34 27.01 -7.18 -17.43
C VAL A 34 26.66 -7.59 -15.99
N ALA A 35 27.52 -8.34 -15.31
CA ALA A 35 27.29 -8.74 -13.92
C ALA A 35 27.25 -7.54 -12.95
N ARG A 36 28.03 -6.48 -13.22
CA ARG A 36 27.98 -5.23 -12.44
C ARG A 36 26.71 -4.44 -12.71
N GLU A 37 26.30 -4.37 -13.96
CA GLU A 37 25.07 -3.69 -14.36
C GLU A 37 23.82 -4.37 -13.77
N LEU A 38 23.78 -5.72 -13.81
CA LEU A 38 22.72 -6.51 -13.19
C LEU A 38 22.63 -6.27 -11.67
N LEU A 39 23.78 -6.17 -10.99
CA LEU A 39 23.81 -5.82 -9.56
C LEU A 39 23.26 -4.41 -9.30
N GLY A 40 23.56 -3.45 -10.19
CA GLY A 40 23.00 -2.10 -10.13
C GLY A 40 21.48 -2.12 -10.24
N VAL A 41 20.94 -2.79 -11.26
CA VAL A 41 19.48 -2.93 -11.47
C VAL A 41 18.82 -3.63 -10.29
N ALA A 42 19.43 -4.69 -9.74
CA ALA A 42 18.91 -5.41 -8.58
C ALA A 42 18.81 -4.51 -7.33
N ARG A 43 19.81 -3.65 -7.09
CA ARG A 43 19.78 -2.68 -5.99
C ARG A 43 18.70 -1.63 -6.20
N GLU A 44 18.66 -1.01 -7.37
CA GLU A 44 17.67 0.03 -7.69
C GLU A 44 16.24 -0.51 -7.59
N THR A 45 16.01 -1.73 -8.09
CA THR A 45 14.70 -2.38 -8.01
C THR A 45 14.33 -2.67 -6.55
N THR A 46 15.29 -3.12 -5.73
CA THR A 46 15.08 -3.37 -4.30
C THR A 46 14.72 -2.09 -3.55
N ASP A 47 15.46 -1.00 -3.78
CA ASP A 47 15.21 0.30 -3.15
C ASP A 47 13.83 0.86 -3.52
N ARG A 48 13.45 0.75 -4.80
CA ARG A 48 12.11 1.13 -5.28
C ARG A 48 11.01 0.26 -4.68
N ILE A 49 11.24 -1.05 -4.58
CA ILE A 49 10.28 -1.97 -3.93
C ILE A 49 10.13 -1.61 -2.46
N GLU A 50 11.21 -1.30 -1.74
CA GLU A 50 11.14 -0.93 -0.33
C GLU A 50 10.39 0.38 -0.10
N GLN A 51 10.51 1.34 -1.02
CA GLN A 51 9.69 2.56 -1.05
C GLN A 51 8.21 2.25 -1.27
N ILE A 52 7.86 1.37 -2.21
CA ILE A 52 6.47 0.99 -2.52
C ILE A 52 5.87 0.10 -1.43
N ARG A 53 6.70 -0.72 -0.78
CA ARG A 53 6.33 -1.64 0.29
C ARG A 53 6.05 -0.91 1.60
N ARG A 54 6.29 0.41 1.67
CA ARG A 54 5.81 1.20 2.80
C ARG A 54 4.31 0.94 2.98
N PRO A 55 3.90 0.39 4.13
CA PRO A 55 2.51 0.07 4.37
C PRO A 55 1.68 1.33 4.13
N ARG A 56 0.56 1.19 3.43
CA ARG A 56 -0.40 2.28 3.16
C ARG A 56 -1.14 2.65 4.44
N THR A 57 -0.40 3.03 5.47
CA THR A 57 -0.89 3.35 6.82
C THR A 57 -1.82 4.55 6.77
N ALA A 58 -1.54 5.53 5.89
CA ALA A 58 -2.44 6.65 5.63
C ALA A 58 -3.83 6.19 5.15
N ILE A 59 -3.89 5.21 4.23
CA ILE A 59 -5.17 4.66 3.75
C ILE A 59 -5.87 3.89 4.87
N ARG A 60 -5.14 3.08 5.66
CA ARG A 60 -5.73 2.36 6.80
C ARG A 60 -6.31 3.32 7.84
N ILE A 61 -5.61 4.42 8.13
CA ILE A 61 -6.10 5.48 9.04
C ILE A 61 -7.34 6.15 8.45
N GLY A 62 -7.32 6.51 7.16
CA GLY A 62 -8.48 7.11 6.49
C GLY A 62 -9.71 6.21 6.52
N VAL A 63 -9.54 4.91 6.21
CA VAL A 63 -10.63 3.92 6.30
C VAL A 63 -11.12 3.77 7.74
N GLY A 64 -10.21 3.72 8.71
CA GLY A 64 -10.58 3.65 10.14
C GLY A 64 -11.39 4.87 10.59
N LEU A 65 -11.01 6.07 10.14
CA LEU A 65 -11.72 7.31 10.43
C LEU A 65 -13.13 7.31 9.81
N LEU A 66 -13.25 6.85 8.56
CA LEU A 66 -14.53 6.77 7.85
C LEU A 66 -15.49 5.78 8.52
N ILE A 67 -14.99 4.62 8.95
CA ILE A 67 -15.76 3.65 9.75
C ILE A 67 -16.20 4.28 11.07
N MET A 68 -15.32 4.98 11.77
CA MET A 68 -15.62 5.63 13.05
C MET A 68 -16.68 6.72 12.89
N LEU A 69 -16.62 7.51 11.82
CA LEU A 69 -17.63 8.53 11.49
C LEU A 69 -18.99 7.88 11.17
N MET A 70 -18.99 6.79 10.40
CA MET A 70 -20.22 6.04 10.09
C MET A 70 -20.87 5.49 11.37
N LEU A 71 -20.08 4.92 12.28
CA LEU A 71 -20.57 4.46 13.58
C LEU A 71 -21.10 5.63 14.43
N ALA A 72 -20.36 6.72 14.51
CA ALA A 72 -20.78 7.91 15.26
C ALA A 72 -22.11 8.47 14.72
N MET A 73 -22.31 8.46 13.41
CA MET A 73 -23.57 8.87 12.79
C MET A 73 -24.72 7.94 13.18
N VAL A 74 -24.53 6.62 13.11
CA VAL A 74 -25.54 5.63 13.52
C VAL A 74 -25.89 5.77 15.00
N PHE A 75 -24.89 5.87 15.88
CA PHE A 75 -25.10 6.05 17.32
C PHE A 75 -25.73 7.41 17.66
N GLY A 76 -25.30 8.48 16.98
CA GLY A 76 -25.84 9.82 17.16
C GLY A 76 -27.32 9.88 16.77
N LEU A 77 -27.69 9.26 15.64
CA LEU A 77 -29.08 9.13 15.24
C LEU A 77 -29.89 8.27 16.22
N ALA A 78 -29.36 7.12 16.63
CA ALA A 78 -30.02 6.25 17.61
C ALA A 78 -30.25 6.95 18.97
N ALA A 79 -29.30 7.77 19.42
CA ALA A 79 -29.40 8.53 20.66
C ALA A 79 -30.30 9.78 20.55
N SER A 80 -30.44 10.33 19.34
CA SER A 80 -31.22 11.54 19.09
C SER A 80 -32.67 11.27 18.71
N LEU A 81 -33.09 10.01 18.55
CA LEU A 81 -34.48 9.66 18.30
C LEU A 81 -35.35 10.08 19.51
N PRO A 82 -36.19 11.12 19.38
CA PRO A 82 -37.26 11.35 20.34
C PRO A 82 -38.23 10.17 20.19
N THR A 83 -38.88 9.76 21.27
CA THR A 83 -39.89 8.68 21.28
C THR A 83 -41.15 8.96 20.43
N GLY A 84 -41.10 9.89 19.48
CA GLY A 84 -42.18 10.27 18.57
C GLY A 84 -41.70 10.50 17.14
N SER A 85 -42.09 9.57 16.25
CA SER A 85 -42.38 9.79 14.83
C SER A 85 -41.40 10.60 13.97
N THR A 86 -40.17 10.13 13.81
CA THR A 86 -39.42 10.40 12.57
C THR A 86 -38.90 9.08 12.04
N GLN A 87 -39.63 8.49 11.09
CA GLN A 87 -39.15 7.33 10.35
C GLN A 87 -38.00 7.80 9.45
N ILE A 88 -36.80 7.88 10.01
CA ILE A 88 -35.58 8.00 9.21
C ILE A 88 -35.57 6.78 8.30
N THR A 89 -35.84 7.01 7.02
CA THR A 89 -35.99 5.93 6.07
C THR A 89 -34.59 5.50 5.63
N TRP A 90 -34.39 4.21 5.36
CA TRP A 90 -33.11 3.70 4.85
C TRP A 90 -32.61 4.45 3.60
N PHE A 91 -33.52 5.03 2.82
CA PHE A 91 -33.22 5.88 1.67
C PHE A 91 -32.53 7.20 2.05
N ASP A 92 -32.92 7.85 3.15
CA ASP A 92 -32.33 9.12 3.58
C ASP A 92 -30.87 8.93 4.02
N LEU A 93 -30.57 7.79 4.65
CA LEU A 93 -29.22 7.41 5.05
C LEU A 93 -28.34 7.07 3.84
N LEU A 94 -28.91 6.37 2.86
CA LEU A 94 -28.24 6.04 1.60
C LEU A 94 -27.89 7.31 0.82
N GLN A 95 -28.81 8.28 0.78
CA GLN A 95 -28.61 9.56 0.12
C GLN A 95 -27.55 10.42 0.81
N ALA A 96 -27.56 10.48 2.15
CA ALA A 96 -26.53 11.19 2.91
C ALA A 96 -25.13 10.59 2.70
N ALA A 97 -25.03 9.25 2.69
CA ALA A 97 -23.78 8.54 2.41
C ALA A 97 -23.29 8.78 0.98
N GLU A 98 -24.19 8.72 -0.01
CA GLU A 98 -23.89 9.01 -1.41
C GLU A 98 -23.34 10.43 -1.58
N SER A 99 -24.00 11.42 -0.97
CA SER A 99 -23.56 12.82 -1.02
C SER A 99 -22.16 13.01 -0.42
N ALA A 100 -21.91 12.43 0.76
CA ALA A 100 -20.61 12.54 1.43
C ALA A 100 -19.48 11.88 0.62
N ILE A 101 -19.74 10.73 -0.02
CA ILE A 101 -18.77 10.07 -0.90
C ILE A 101 -18.47 10.95 -2.11
N ASN A 102 -19.50 11.53 -2.73
CA ASN A 102 -19.33 12.39 -3.90
C ASN A 102 -18.49 13.63 -3.58
N ASP A 103 -18.75 14.27 -2.44
CA ASP A 103 -17.98 15.45 -2.00
C ASP A 103 -16.50 15.11 -1.76
N VAL A 104 -16.21 13.97 -1.12
CA VAL A 104 -14.82 13.51 -0.89
C VAL A 104 -14.11 13.15 -2.19
N VAL A 105 -14.82 12.54 -3.15
CA VAL A 105 -14.28 12.20 -4.47
C VAL A 105 -14.05 13.45 -5.33
N PHE A 106 -14.88 14.50 -5.19
CA PHE A 106 -14.71 15.76 -5.90
C PHE A 106 -13.62 16.67 -5.29
N LEU A 107 -13.37 16.56 -3.99
CA LEU A 107 -12.34 17.32 -3.26
C LEU A 107 -10.95 16.67 -3.29
N GLY A 108 -10.85 15.38 -3.65
CA GLY A 108 -9.58 14.64 -3.82
C GLY A 108 -9.07 14.65 -5.25
#